data_AF-A0A658NPC7-F1
#
_entry.id   AF-A0A658NPC7-F1
#
_cell.length_a   1.000
_cell.length_b   1.000
_cell.length_c   1.000
_cell.angle_alpha   90.00
_cell.angle_beta   90.00
_cell.angle_gamma   90.00
#
_symmetry.space_group_name_H-M   'P 1'
#
loop_
_entity.id
_entity.type
_entity.pdbx_description
1 polymer ?
#
loop_
_entity_poly.entity_id
_entity_poly.type
_entity_poly.pdbx_seq_one_letter_code
_entity_poly.pdbx_strand_id
1 'polypeptide(L)'
;SAWNVGSMFRTADGAGLAGLYLCGLTATPPRPDLEKTALGARATVPWDYWADTVAAVRAVQARGFQVVALERTPQAEPYDA
;
A
#
# COMPACT_ATOMS: atom_id res chain seq x y z
N SER A 1 4.91 7.49 -8.23
CA SER A 1 5.13 6.99 -9.61
C SER A 1 4.78 5.51 -9.67
N ALA A 2 4.48 4.95 -10.85
CA ALA A 2 4.25 3.51 -11.02
C ALA A 2 5.46 2.66 -10.58
N TRP A 3 6.67 3.17 -10.82
CA TRP A 3 7.93 2.60 -10.33
C TRP A 3 7.95 2.44 -8.79
N ASN A 4 7.50 3.47 -8.05
CA ASN A 4 7.42 3.39 -6.59
C ASN A 4 6.40 2.36 -6.13
N VAL A 5 5.27 2.21 -6.84
CA VAL A 5 4.29 1.16 -6.50
C VAL A 5 4.91 -0.22 -6.66
N GLY A 6 5.66 -0.46 -7.75
CA GLY A 6 6.39 -1.73 -7.91
C GLY A 6 7.41 -1.96 -6.79
N SER A 7 8.15 -0.93 -6.38
CA SER A 7 9.04 -1.02 -5.21
C SER A 7 8.28 -1.34 -3.91
N MET A 8 7.06 -0.81 -3.72
CA MET A 8 6.21 -1.14 -2.56
C MET A 8 5.78 -2.61 -2.57
N PHE A 9 5.41 -3.17 -3.73
CA PHE A 9 5.16 -4.62 -3.86
C PHE A 9 6.38 -5.44 -3.44
N ARG A 10 7.58 -5.07 -3.91
CA ARG A 10 8.81 -5.77 -3.57
C ARG A 10 9.16 -5.68 -2.08
N THR A 11 8.96 -4.51 -1.47
CA THR A 11 9.12 -4.34 -0.02
C THR A 11 8.11 -5.19 0.76
N ALA A 12 6.85 -5.23 0.32
CA ALA A 12 5.80 -6.02 0.96
C ALA A 12 6.09 -7.52 0.93
N ASP A 13 6.59 -8.03 -0.20
CA ASP A 13 7.00 -9.42 -0.38
C ASP A 13 8.17 -9.77 0.54
N GLY A 14 9.23 -8.95 0.56
CA GLY A 14 10.39 -9.17 1.42
C GLY A 14 10.09 -9.05 2.91
N ALA A 15 9.10 -8.24 3.30
CA ALA A 15 8.67 -8.07 4.69
C ALA A 15 7.58 -9.07 5.12
N GLY A 16 7.07 -9.91 4.21
CA GLY A 16 6.00 -10.86 4.51
C GLY A 16 4.67 -10.20 4.89
N LEU A 17 4.35 -9.05 4.29
CA LEU A 17 3.09 -8.37 4.55
C LEU A 17 1.89 -9.19 4.03
N ALA A 18 0.78 -9.15 4.76
CA ALA A 18 -0.45 -9.85 4.40
C ALA A 18 -1.11 -9.33 3.10
N GLY A 19 -0.77 -8.11 2.69
CA GLY A 19 -1.19 -7.56 1.41
C GLY A 19 -1.10 -6.04 1.32
N LEU A 20 -1.50 -5.49 0.18
CA LEU A 20 -1.49 -4.06 -0.12
C LEU A 20 -2.89 -3.53 -0.51
N TYR A 21 -3.23 -2.34 -0.04
CA TYR A 21 -4.40 -1.59 -0.50
C TYR A 21 -3.92 -0.42 -1.34
N LEU A 22 -4.18 -0.46 -2.65
CA LEU A 22 -3.88 0.64 -3.56
C LEU A 22 -5.09 1.57 -3.61
N CYS A 23 -4.92 2.85 -3.32
CA CYS A 23 -6.06 3.77 -3.19
C CYS A 23 -6.02 4.94 -4.17
N GLY A 24 -7.19 5.36 -4.64
CA GLY A 24 -7.38 6.57 -5.46
C GLY A 24 -6.51 6.62 -6.71
N LEU A 25 -5.63 7.62 -6.81
CA LEU A 25 -4.77 7.83 -7.99
C LEU A 25 -3.54 6.90 -8.04
N THR A 26 -3.41 5.97 -7.09
CA THR A 26 -2.28 5.03 -7.05
C THR A 26 -2.28 4.14 -8.29
N ALA A 27 -1.14 4.05 -8.99
CA ALA A 27 -1.04 3.21 -10.18
C ALA A 27 -1.32 1.74 -9.85
N THR A 28 -2.20 1.10 -10.62
CA THR A 28 -2.60 -0.30 -10.45
C THR A 28 -2.05 -1.20 -11.56
N PRO A 29 -1.77 -2.48 -11.26
CA PRO A 29 -1.56 -3.50 -12.28
C PRO A 29 -2.81 -3.80 -13.12
N PRO A 30 -2.66 -4.34 -14.36
CA PRO A 30 -1.41 -4.64 -15.04
C PRO A 30 -0.77 -3.37 -15.64
N ARG A 31 0.53 -3.14 -15.36
CA ARG A 31 1.24 -1.96 -15.86
C ARG A 31 2.76 -2.21 -16.01
N PRO A 32 3.35 -2.15 -17.22
CA PRO A 32 4.73 -2.60 -17.45
C PRO A 32 5.82 -1.88 -16.65
N ASP A 33 5.68 -0.58 -16.41
CA ASP A 33 6.61 0.23 -15.62
C ASP A 33 6.61 -0.16 -14.13
N LEU A 34 5.46 -0.50 -13.57
CA LEU A 34 5.29 -1.07 -12.23
C LEU A 34 5.87 -2.47 -12.14
N GLU A 35 5.52 -3.36 -13.09
CA GLU A 35 5.99 -4.76 -13.09
C GLU A 35 7.52 -4.84 -13.08
N LYS A 36 8.17 -3.93 -13.82
CA LYS A 36 9.63 -3.87 -13.90
C LYS A 36 10.30 -3.63 -12.55
N THR A 37 9.68 -2.92 -11.60
CA THR A 37 10.22 -2.76 -10.24
C THR A 37 9.63 -3.69 -9.20
N ALA A 38 8.46 -4.28 -9.47
CA ALA A 38 7.89 -5.32 -8.61
C ALA A 38 8.73 -6.61 -8.61
N LEU A 39 9.47 -6.89 -9.68
CA LEU A 39 10.34 -8.08 -9.79
C LEU A 39 9.61 -9.40 -9.46
N GLY A 40 8.35 -9.51 -9.88
CA GLY A 40 7.51 -10.70 -9.63
C GLY A 40 6.71 -10.66 -8.32
N ALA A 41 7.00 -9.75 -7.39
CA ALA A 41 6.32 -9.64 -6.10
C ALA A 41 4.79 -9.41 -6.21
N ARG A 42 4.33 -8.83 -7.32
CA ARG A 42 2.88 -8.65 -7.57
C ARG A 42 2.13 -9.99 -7.72
N ALA A 43 2.82 -11.08 -8.06
CA ALA A 43 2.20 -12.40 -8.16
C ALA A 43 2.01 -13.08 -6.81
N THR A 44 2.80 -12.71 -5.79
CA THR A 44 2.82 -13.35 -4.47
C THR A 44 2.11 -12.52 -3.40
N VAL A 45 2.20 -11.19 -3.48
CA VAL A 45 1.58 -10.27 -2.52
C VAL A 45 0.11 -10.04 -2.87
N PRO A 46 -0.86 -10.44 -2.01
CA PRO A 46 -2.25 -10.11 -2.20
C PRO A 46 -2.44 -8.59 -2.22
N TRP A 47 -3.31 -8.09 -3.08
CA TRP A 47 -3.61 -6.67 -3.11
C TRP A 47 -5.02 -6.42 -3.63
N ASP A 48 -5.55 -5.25 -3.27
CA ASP A 48 -6.86 -4.79 -3.70
C ASP A 48 -6.84 -3.30 -4.01
N TYR A 49 -7.75 -2.83 -4.86
CA TYR A 49 -7.88 -1.43 -5.23
C TYR A 49 -9.14 -0.81 -4.64
N TRP A 50 -8.97 0.39 -4.07
CA TRP A 50 -10.04 1.16 -3.45
C TRP A 50 -10.08 2.56 -4.04
N ALA A 51 -11.21 2.96 -4.61
CA ALA A 51 -11.35 4.30 -5.18
C ALA A 51 -11.26 5.41 -4.11
N ASP A 52 -11.72 5.12 -2.89
CA ASP A 52 -11.70 6.03 -1.75
C ASP A 52 -10.82 5.45 -0.63
N THR A 53 -9.75 6.18 -0.30
CA THR A 53 -8.82 5.85 0.79
C THR A 53 -9.52 5.78 2.15
N VAL A 54 -10.48 6.67 2.41
CA VAL A 54 -11.20 6.71 3.69
C VAL A 54 -12.05 5.46 3.85
N ALA A 55 -12.69 5.00 2.78
CA ALA A 55 -13.44 3.75 2.78
C ALA A 55 -12.54 2.54 3.07
N ALA A 56 -11.35 2.48 2.45
CA ALA A 56 -10.37 1.40 2.70
C ALA A 56 -9.90 1.38 4.17
N VAL A 57 -9.55 2.56 4.71
CA VAL A 57 -9.13 2.70 6.12
C VAL A 57 -10.23 2.24 7.07
N ARG A 58 -11.48 2.68 6.85
CA ARG A 58 -12.62 2.26 7.67
C ARG A 58 -12.87 0.75 7.61
N ALA A 59 -12.74 0.14 6.43
CA ALA A 59 -12.87 -1.30 6.26
C ALA A 59 -11.79 -2.07 7.04
N VAL A 60 -10.54 -1.58 7.04
CA VAL A 60 -9.43 -2.17 7.80
C VAL A 60 -9.64 -1.99 9.31
N GLN A 61 -10.07 -0.81 9.76
CA GLN A 61 -10.40 -0.55 11.17
C GLN A 61 -11.55 -1.43 11.66
N ALA A 62 -12.60 -1.62 10.85
CA ALA A 62 -13.74 -2.49 11.18
C ALA A 62 -13.34 -3.97 11.35
N ARG A 63 -12.20 -4.38 10.77
CA ARG A 63 -11.60 -5.70 10.96
C ARG A 63 -10.72 -5.80 12.21
N GLY A 64 -10.64 -4.73 13.01
CA GLY A 64 -9.89 -4.70 14.27
C GLY A 64 -8.41 -4.33 14.13
N PHE A 65 -7.98 -3.83 12.96
CA PHE A 65 -6.60 -3.37 12.77
C PHE A 65 -6.42 -1.93 13.23
N GLN A 66 -5.32 -1.66 13.94
CA GLN A 66 -4.84 -0.31 14.15
C GLN A 66 -4.32 0.27 12.83
N VAL A 67 -4.71 1.50 12.54
CA VAL A 67 -4.24 2.21 11.34
C VAL A 67 -3.34 3.35 11.77
N VAL A 68 -2.15 3.39 11.19
CA VAL A 68 -1.13 4.42 11.42
C VAL A 68 -0.85 5.11 10.09
N ALA A 69 -0.76 6.44 10.12
CA ALA A 69 -0.36 7.23 8.96
C ALA A 69 1.15 7.46 8.98
N LEU A 70 1.81 7.17 7.86
CA LEU A 70 3.19 7.60 7.62
C LEU A 70 3.14 8.85 6.73
N GLU A 71 3.37 10.02 7.30
CA GLU A 71 3.19 11.30 6.63
C GLU A 71 4.23 12.37 7.04
N ARG A 72 4.16 13.55 6.42
CA ARG A 72 5.03 14.70 6.72
C ARG A 72 4.28 16.04 6.79
N THR A 73 3.42 16.20 7.77
CA THR A 73 2.68 17.41 8.09
C THR A 73 3.18 17.99 9.43
N PRO A 74 3.03 19.30 9.66
CA PRO A 74 3.39 19.91 10.95
C PRO A 74 2.62 19.35 12.16
N GLN A 75 1.50 18.66 11.93
CA GLN A 75 0.64 18.07 12.96
C GLN A 75 0.92 16.59 13.20
N ALA A 76 1.91 16.01 12.51
CA ALA A 76 2.28 14.61 12.71
C ALA A 76 2.80 14.38 14.14
N GLU A 77 2.30 13.32 14.78
CA GLU A 77 2.76 12.85 16.08
C GLU A 77 3.59 11.57 15.92
N PRO A 78 4.66 11.36 16.72
CA PRO A 78 5.39 10.10 16.72
C PRO A 78 4.50 8.92 17.10
N TYR A 79 4.72 7.76 16.48
CA TYR A 79 3.92 6.57 16.74
C TYR A 79 4.08 6.03 18.17
N ASP A 80 5.22 6.32 18.80
CA ASP A 80 5.65 5.84 20.11
C ASP A 80 5.63 6.92 21.21
N ALA A 81 4.97 8.05 20.96
CA ALA A 81 4.82 9.14 21.93
C ALA A 81 3.83 8.83 23.06
#